data_AF-A0A962NHR7-F1
#
_entry.id   AF-A0A962NHR7-F1
#
_cell.length_a   1.000
_cell.length_b   1.000
_cell.length_c   1.000
_cell.angle_alpha   90.00
_cell.angle_beta   90.00
_cell.angle_gamma   90.00
#
_symmetry.space_group_name_H-M   'P 1'
#
loop_
_entity.id
_entity.type
_entity.pdbx_description
1 polymer ?
#
loop_
_entity_poly.entity_id
_entity_poly.type
_entity_poly.pdbx_seq_one_letter_code
_entity_poly.pdbx_strand_id
1 'polypeptide(L)'
;MKTIGRGYWVAGWLWAALWVQSAQAIELCVNSVGTLEQALALFPLHGPGQLTIKVVQGTYAVGSQLGGIYLAANATSLALLGGYTAGCATRMIDPSNTIIDAGGATNSGLVLNFQAGREVRIESLSFTRFNDQAVLRSYMNIAGSDAGAMVVRNSRFVGNTGRQVIVAGVPRLELVNNLIADNTLAGPDRAAVLDDYLSPFNSYAVITNNTIANNSGAPGLALSSGLDASDRITEIANNIIWGNGAPDIDLSTLDHAKVALILSANVYGSVSNPGPLATLNLITNPLFVNAGAGNYALSAVSPAAKSTPSPHLSGLPS
;
A
#
# COMPACT_ATOMS: atom_id res chain seq x y z
N MET A 1 13.96 -28.64 -79.07
CA MET A 1 14.95 -28.66 -77.97
C MET A 1 15.54 -27.26 -77.91
N LYS A 2 15.28 -26.37 -76.94
CA LYS A 2 15.29 -26.49 -75.48
C LYS A 2 14.35 -25.40 -74.94
N THR A 3 13.33 -25.78 -74.17
CA THR A 3 12.46 -24.88 -73.40
C THR A 3 13.19 -24.45 -72.13
N ILE A 4 13.29 -23.14 -71.86
CA ILE A 4 13.76 -22.59 -70.59
C ILE A 4 12.57 -21.91 -69.93
N GLY A 5 12.05 -22.53 -68.88
CA GLY A 5 10.94 -22.01 -68.08
C GLY A 5 11.39 -20.87 -67.17
N ARG A 6 10.65 -19.75 -67.19
CA ARG A 6 10.75 -18.70 -66.19
C ARG A 6 9.92 -19.12 -64.97
N GLY A 7 10.59 -19.49 -63.88
CA GLY A 7 9.98 -19.66 -62.57
C GLY A 7 9.70 -18.28 -61.96
N TYR A 8 8.43 -17.97 -61.73
CA TYR A 8 8.04 -16.83 -60.91
C TYR A 8 8.01 -17.26 -59.45
N TRP A 9 8.91 -16.70 -58.64
CA TRP A 9 8.86 -16.78 -57.19
C TRP A 9 7.76 -15.83 -56.70
N VAL A 10 6.65 -16.39 -56.22
CA VAL A 10 5.64 -15.59 -55.50
C VAL A 10 6.12 -15.51 -54.04
N ALA A 11 6.72 -14.38 -53.68
CA ALA A 11 7.00 -14.05 -52.29
C ALA A 11 5.68 -13.78 -51.57
N GLY A 12 5.17 -14.79 -50.86
CA GLY A 12 4.02 -14.66 -49.97
C GLY A 12 4.39 -13.81 -48.76
N TRP A 13 3.92 -12.57 -48.73
CA TRP A 13 3.97 -11.72 -47.55
C TRP A 13 3.01 -12.26 -46.49
N LEU A 14 3.55 -12.91 -45.46
CA LEU A 14 2.79 -13.31 -44.29
C LEU A 14 2.49 -12.05 -43.47
N TRP A 15 1.28 -11.50 -43.61
CA TRP A 15 0.78 -10.45 -42.73
C TRP A 15 0.48 -11.07 -41.37
N ALA A 16 1.44 -11.02 -40.44
CA ALA A 16 1.16 -11.25 -39.03
C ALA A 16 0.30 -10.09 -38.53
N ALA A 17 -1.03 -10.28 -38.51
CA ALA A 17 -1.93 -9.38 -37.79
C ALA A 17 -1.62 -9.52 -36.29
N LEU A 18 -0.80 -8.60 -35.78
CA LEU A 18 -0.66 -8.38 -34.34
C LEU A 18 -2.02 -7.95 -33.82
N TRP A 19 -2.76 -8.88 -33.22
CA TRP A 19 -3.96 -8.59 -32.46
C TRP A 19 -3.56 -7.75 -31.26
N VAL A 20 -3.66 -6.42 -31.40
CA VAL A 20 -3.51 -5.50 -30.29
C VAL A 20 -4.71 -5.73 -29.38
N GLN A 21 -4.53 -6.50 -28.31
CA GLN A 21 -5.53 -6.56 -27.24
C GLN A 21 -5.57 -5.18 -26.57
N SER A 22 -6.70 -4.47 -26.70
CA SER A 22 -6.91 -3.22 -25.98
C SER A 22 -6.91 -3.50 -24.47
N ALA A 23 -6.23 -2.65 -23.70
CA ALA A 23 -6.31 -2.70 -22.24
C ALA A 23 -7.75 -2.45 -21.82
N GLN A 24 -8.34 -3.39 -21.07
CA GLN A 24 -9.73 -3.28 -20.63
C GLN A 24 -9.79 -2.60 -19.26
N ALA A 25 -10.63 -1.58 -19.13
CA ALA A 25 -10.95 -0.98 -17.84
C ALA A 25 -12.36 -1.42 -17.45
N ILE A 26 -12.49 -2.06 -16.29
CA ILE A 26 -13.77 -2.46 -15.71
C ILE A 26 -13.99 -1.70 -14.42
N GLU A 27 -15.19 -1.16 -14.24
CA GLU A 27 -15.63 -0.55 -13.00
C GLU A 27 -16.80 -1.34 -12.42
N LEU A 28 -16.70 -1.70 -11.15
CA LEU A 28 -17.73 -2.42 -10.40
C LEU A 28 -18.22 -1.55 -9.25
N CYS A 29 -19.53 -1.45 -9.09
CA CYS A 29 -20.13 -0.81 -7.93
C CYS A 29 -20.58 -1.88 -6.93
N VAL A 30 -20.07 -1.85 -5.71
CA VAL A 30 -20.36 -2.87 -4.68
C VAL A 30 -21.00 -2.24 -3.45
N ASN A 31 -22.12 -2.78 -3.01
CA ASN A 31 -22.93 -2.26 -1.89
C ASN A 31 -23.27 -3.33 -0.83
N SER A 32 -22.68 -4.52 -0.95
CA SER A 32 -22.82 -5.61 0.01
C SER A 32 -21.53 -6.42 0.12
N VAL A 33 -21.40 -7.19 1.21
CA VAL A 33 -20.26 -8.09 1.42
C VAL A 33 -20.12 -9.10 0.26
N GLY A 34 -21.22 -9.74 -0.15
CA GLY A 34 -21.19 -10.72 -1.24
C GLY A 34 -20.74 -10.12 -2.57
N THR A 35 -21.19 -8.90 -2.90
CA THR A 35 -20.73 -8.21 -4.13
C THR A 35 -19.26 -7.77 -4.05
N LEU A 36 -18.77 -7.43 -2.85
CA LEU A 36 -17.37 -7.06 -2.63
C LEU A 36 -16.45 -8.28 -2.79
N GLU A 37 -16.82 -9.41 -2.20
CA GLU A 37 -16.11 -10.68 -2.33
C GLU A 37 -16.03 -11.13 -3.80
N GLN A 38 -17.16 -11.11 -4.51
CA GLN A 38 -17.22 -11.44 -5.94
C GLN A 38 -16.36 -10.50 -6.79
N ALA A 39 -16.40 -9.19 -6.50
CA ALA A 39 -15.60 -8.22 -7.22
C ALA A 39 -14.09 -8.43 -7.01
N LEU A 40 -13.65 -8.74 -5.79
CA LEU A 40 -12.25 -9.07 -5.50
C LEU A 40 -11.84 -10.39 -6.15
N ALA A 41 -12.72 -11.38 -6.20
CA ALA A 41 -12.48 -12.65 -6.90
C ALA A 41 -12.29 -12.49 -8.43
N LEU A 42 -12.71 -11.36 -9.01
CA LEU A 42 -12.43 -11.04 -10.42
C LEU A 42 -10.99 -10.56 -10.64
N PHE A 43 -10.30 -10.04 -9.63
CA PHE A 43 -8.93 -9.56 -9.76
C PHE A 43 -7.96 -10.58 -10.37
N PRO A 44 -7.92 -11.85 -9.89
CA PRO A 44 -7.07 -12.87 -10.50
C PRO A 44 -7.52 -13.32 -11.91
N LEU A 45 -8.79 -13.12 -12.26
CA LEU A 45 -9.41 -13.61 -13.49
C LEU A 45 -9.44 -12.55 -14.61
N HIS A 46 -9.34 -11.28 -14.25
CA HIS A 46 -9.40 -10.17 -15.19
C HIS A 46 -8.17 -10.18 -16.12
N GLY A 47 -8.37 -9.86 -17.40
CA GLY A 47 -7.29 -9.76 -18.39
C GLY A 47 -6.43 -8.50 -18.22
N PRO A 48 -5.51 -8.21 -19.15
CA PRO A 48 -4.69 -7.00 -19.06
C PRO A 48 -5.53 -5.70 -18.95
N GLY A 49 -5.22 -4.85 -17.97
CA GLY A 49 -5.90 -3.57 -17.79
C GLY A 49 -6.16 -3.17 -16.34
N GLN A 50 -7.26 -2.45 -16.09
CA GLN A 50 -7.59 -1.88 -14.78
C GLN A 50 -8.94 -2.41 -14.28
N LEU A 51 -8.94 -3.02 -13.10
CA LEU A 51 -10.14 -3.33 -12.34
C LEU A 51 -10.34 -2.27 -11.25
N THR A 52 -11.46 -1.56 -11.29
CA THR A 52 -11.83 -0.57 -10.28
C THR A 52 -13.06 -1.05 -9.53
N ILE A 53 -12.92 -1.29 -8.23
CA ILE A 53 -14.01 -1.67 -7.32
C ILE A 53 -14.38 -0.42 -6.50
N LYS A 54 -15.55 0.15 -6.81
CA LYS A 54 -16.15 1.29 -6.14
C LYS A 54 -17.05 0.78 -5.01
N VAL A 55 -16.63 1.01 -3.77
CA VAL A 55 -17.33 0.53 -2.58
C VAL A 55 -18.25 1.62 -2.06
N VAL A 56 -19.54 1.30 -2.00
CA VAL A 56 -20.57 2.20 -1.49
C VAL A 56 -20.37 2.44 0.02
N GLN A 57 -20.73 3.62 0.49
CA GLN A 57 -20.67 3.98 1.91
C GLN A 57 -21.47 2.98 2.76
N GLY A 58 -20.89 2.58 3.90
CA GLY A 58 -21.48 1.58 4.79
C GLY A 58 -20.43 0.79 5.58
N THR A 59 -20.92 -0.08 6.47
CA THR A 59 -20.08 -1.06 7.19
C THR A 59 -20.31 -2.45 6.62
N TYR A 60 -19.23 -3.10 6.22
CA TYR A 60 -19.18 -4.43 5.61
C TYR A 60 -18.61 -5.39 6.65
N ALA A 61 -19.49 -6.16 7.30
CA ALA A 61 -19.10 -7.21 8.23
C ALA A 61 -18.59 -8.43 7.44
N VAL A 62 -17.30 -8.43 7.13
CA VAL A 62 -16.68 -9.38 6.20
C VAL A 62 -16.14 -10.63 6.87
N GLY A 63 -16.05 -10.71 8.20
CA GLY A 63 -15.51 -11.88 8.88
C GLY A 63 -14.18 -12.34 8.28
N SER A 64 -14.14 -13.59 7.81
CA SER A 64 -13.02 -14.17 7.05
C SER A 64 -13.28 -14.25 5.54
N GLN A 65 -14.39 -13.70 5.02
CA GLN A 65 -14.79 -13.84 3.61
C GLN A 65 -13.82 -13.16 2.62
N LEU A 66 -13.10 -12.12 3.04
CA LEU A 66 -12.04 -11.50 2.24
C LEU A 66 -10.66 -12.12 2.50
N GLY A 67 -10.60 -13.08 3.42
CA GLY A 67 -9.39 -13.79 3.81
C GLY A 67 -8.87 -14.64 2.67
N GLY A 68 -7.75 -14.25 2.08
CA GLY A 68 -7.18 -15.04 0.99
C GLY A 68 -6.11 -14.33 0.17
N ILE A 69 -5.58 -15.10 -0.77
CA ILE A 69 -4.58 -14.63 -1.73
C ILE A 69 -5.25 -14.44 -3.09
N TYR A 70 -5.32 -13.19 -3.52
CA TYR A 70 -5.76 -12.79 -4.84
C TYR A 70 -4.54 -12.52 -5.70
N LEU A 71 -4.15 -13.51 -6.50
CA LEU A 71 -2.99 -13.44 -7.38
C LEU A 71 -3.42 -13.13 -8.82
N ALA A 72 -3.24 -11.88 -9.24
CA ALA A 72 -3.38 -11.50 -10.65
C ALA A 72 -2.18 -12.00 -11.45
N ALA A 73 -2.32 -13.20 -12.04
CA ALA A 73 -1.36 -13.74 -12.99
C ALA A 73 -1.35 -12.96 -14.31
N ASN A 74 -2.46 -12.31 -14.63
CA ASN A 74 -2.59 -11.41 -15.76
C ASN A 74 -2.06 -10.03 -15.43
N ALA A 75 -1.87 -9.23 -16.47
CA ALA A 75 -1.34 -7.88 -16.36
C ALA A 75 -2.43 -6.87 -15.89
N THR A 76 -3.01 -7.12 -14.70
CA THR A 76 -4.14 -6.37 -14.13
C THR A 76 -3.69 -5.48 -13.00
N SER A 77 -4.11 -4.21 -13.03
CA SER A 77 -4.06 -3.28 -11.89
C SER A 77 -5.40 -3.28 -11.16
N LEU A 78 -5.38 -3.09 -9.84
CA LEU A 78 -6.56 -3.02 -8.98
C LEU A 78 -6.66 -1.65 -8.31
N ALA A 79 -7.87 -1.09 -8.28
CA ALA A 79 -8.22 0.05 -7.44
C ALA A 79 -9.44 -0.31 -6.59
N LEU A 80 -9.25 -0.44 -5.28
CA LEU A 80 -10.32 -0.64 -4.30
C LEU A 80 -10.58 0.69 -3.58
N LEU A 81 -11.71 1.31 -3.90
CA LEU A 81 -11.99 2.71 -3.61
C LEU A 81 -13.27 2.84 -2.79
N GLY A 82 -13.16 3.30 -1.54
CA GLY A 82 -14.31 3.60 -0.68
C GLY A 82 -14.89 5.00 -0.89
N GLY A 83 -15.99 5.25 -0.19
CA GLY A 83 -16.63 6.57 -0.08
C GLY A 83 -17.71 6.86 -1.12
N TYR A 84 -18.15 5.88 -1.91
CA TYR A 84 -19.13 6.10 -2.97
C TYR A 84 -20.57 6.16 -2.45
N THR A 85 -21.37 7.12 -2.90
CA THR A 85 -22.81 7.14 -2.61
C THR A 85 -23.54 6.00 -3.31
N ALA A 86 -24.82 5.78 -2.97
CA ALA A 86 -25.63 4.72 -3.57
C ALA A 86 -25.59 4.75 -5.11
N GLY A 87 -25.40 3.59 -5.73
CA GLY A 87 -25.22 3.47 -7.19
C GLY A 87 -23.88 3.99 -7.71
N CYS A 88 -22.93 4.30 -6.84
CA CYS A 88 -21.61 4.83 -7.18
C CYS A 88 -21.63 6.14 -7.99
N ALA A 89 -22.67 6.96 -7.77
CA ALA A 89 -22.90 8.20 -8.51
C ALA A 89 -21.90 9.30 -8.16
N THR A 90 -21.58 9.46 -6.87
CA THR A 90 -20.60 10.43 -6.37
C THR A 90 -19.69 9.78 -5.34
N ARG A 91 -18.56 10.42 -5.03
CA ARG A 91 -17.57 9.92 -4.07
C ARG A 91 -17.20 11.03 -3.09
N MET A 92 -17.12 10.67 -1.82
CA MET A 92 -16.59 11.52 -0.74
C MET A 92 -15.36 10.83 -0.15
N ILE A 93 -14.21 11.52 -0.17
CA ILE A 93 -12.96 11.00 0.40
C ILE A 93 -12.98 11.19 1.91
N ASP A 94 -13.48 10.19 2.61
CA ASP A 94 -13.45 10.07 4.05
C ASP A 94 -13.46 8.57 4.39
N PRO A 95 -12.39 8.02 4.98
CA PRO A 95 -12.33 6.60 5.31
C PRO A 95 -13.36 6.15 6.33
N SER A 96 -13.97 7.05 7.10
CA SER A 96 -15.06 6.70 8.02
C SER A 96 -16.37 6.34 7.31
N ASN A 97 -16.53 6.74 6.06
CA ASN A 97 -17.73 6.45 5.28
C ASN A 97 -17.80 5.00 4.79
N THR A 98 -16.69 4.27 4.74
CA THR A 98 -16.67 2.88 4.25
C THR A 98 -15.77 2.02 5.13
N ILE A 99 -16.39 1.14 5.92
CA ILE A 99 -15.72 0.32 6.93
C ILE A 99 -15.76 -1.14 6.49
N ILE A 100 -14.60 -1.75 6.35
CA ILE A 100 -14.40 -3.19 6.21
C ILE A 100 -14.08 -3.73 7.60
N ASP A 101 -14.97 -4.56 8.11
CA ASP A 101 -14.95 -5.05 9.49
C ASP A 101 -14.86 -6.58 9.52
N ALA A 102 -13.73 -7.10 9.95
CA ALA A 102 -13.49 -8.54 10.05
C ALA A 102 -14.05 -9.17 11.35
N GLY A 103 -14.58 -8.36 12.28
CA GLY A 103 -15.24 -8.88 13.48
C GLY A 103 -14.35 -9.72 14.42
N GLY A 104 -13.04 -9.65 14.28
CA GLY A 104 -12.06 -10.45 15.03
C GLY A 104 -11.80 -11.84 14.44
N ALA A 105 -12.36 -12.14 13.26
CA ALA A 105 -12.20 -13.43 12.60
C ALA A 105 -10.72 -13.69 12.25
N THR A 106 -10.25 -14.90 12.52
CA THR A 106 -8.92 -15.36 12.08
C THR A 106 -8.89 -15.54 10.56
N ASN A 107 -7.70 -15.44 9.96
CA ASN A 107 -7.51 -15.55 8.51
C ASN A 107 -8.35 -14.52 7.74
N SER A 108 -8.45 -13.30 8.26
CA SER A 108 -9.24 -12.24 7.63
C SER A 108 -8.40 -11.33 6.72
N GLY A 109 -7.10 -11.56 6.59
CA GLY A 109 -6.16 -10.70 5.89
C GLY A 109 -6.36 -10.68 4.38
N LEU A 110 -6.16 -9.51 3.78
CA LEU A 110 -6.28 -9.30 2.35
C LEU A 110 -4.90 -9.32 1.69
N VAL A 111 -4.63 -10.35 0.87
CA VAL A 111 -3.37 -10.47 0.13
C VAL A 111 -3.61 -10.23 -1.35
N LEU A 112 -3.02 -9.15 -1.90
CA LEU A 112 -3.20 -8.68 -3.27
C LEU A 112 -1.87 -8.75 -4.03
N ASN A 113 -1.66 -9.84 -4.75
CA ASN A 113 -0.43 -10.07 -5.49
C ASN A 113 -0.64 -9.82 -6.99
N PHE A 114 0.37 -9.26 -7.65
CA PHE A 114 0.28 -8.85 -9.05
C PHE A 114 1.61 -9.01 -9.79
N GLN A 115 1.54 -8.96 -11.13
CA GLN A 115 2.69 -9.00 -12.03
C GLN A 115 3.42 -7.65 -12.11
N ALA A 116 4.66 -7.68 -12.60
CA ALA A 116 5.43 -6.49 -12.98
C ALA A 116 4.61 -5.47 -13.80
N GLY A 117 4.83 -4.19 -13.51
CA GLY A 117 4.21 -3.04 -14.18
C GLY A 117 2.75 -2.79 -13.80
N ARG A 118 2.28 -3.34 -12.67
CA ARG A 118 0.89 -3.19 -12.18
C ARG A 118 0.82 -2.51 -10.83
N GLU A 119 -0.37 -2.03 -10.51
CA GLU A 119 -0.62 -1.28 -9.28
C GLU A 119 -1.81 -1.86 -8.52
N VAL A 120 -1.67 -1.94 -7.19
CA VAL A 120 -2.77 -2.10 -6.26
C VAL A 120 -2.95 -0.78 -5.52
N ARG A 121 -4.10 -0.14 -5.71
CA ARG A 121 -4.51 1.08 -5.03
C ARG A 121 -5.64 0.81 -4.04
N ILE A 122 -5.45 1.21 -2.78
CA ILE A 122 -6.45 1.20 -1.72
C ILE A 122 -6.68 2.65 -1.29
N GLU A 123 -7.93 3.12 -1.31
CA GLU A 123 -8.21 4.51 -0.92
C GLU A 123 -9.57 4.72 -0.26
N SER A 124 -9.60 5.56 0.79
CA SER A 124 -10.81 5.98 1.50
C SER A 124 -11.59 4.82 2.15
N LEU A 125 -10.86 3.87 2.74
CA LEU A 125 -11.43 2.70 3.43
C LEU A 125 -10.90 2.62 4.86
N SER A 126 -11.75 2.16 5.79
CA SER A 126 -11.35 1.77 7.14
C SER A 126 -11.31 0.26 7.28
N PHE A 127 -10.19 -0.31 7.73
CA PHE A 127 -10.01 -1.72 8.05
C PHE A 127 -9.93 -1.87 9.57
N THR A 128 -10.84 -2.64 10.15
CA THR A 128 -10.91 -2.83 11.61
C THR A 128 -11.20 -4.27 12.01
N ARG A 129 -10.70 -4.65 13.19
CA ARG A 129 -10.89 -5.96 13.81
C ARG A 129 -10.45 -7.13 12.93
N PHE A 130 -9.42 -6.94 12.12
CA PHE A 130 -8.75 -8.03 11.42
C PHE A 130 -7.87 -8.83 12.38
N ASN A 131 -7.71 -10.13 12.11
CA ASN A 131 -6.85 -11.03 12.87
C ASN A 131 -6.11 -11.99 11.92
N ASP A 132 -4.93 -11.60 11.45
CA ASP A 132 -4.13 -12.38 10.51
C ASP A 132 -2.63 -12.00 10.56
N GLN A 133 -1.80 -12.66 9.76
CA GLN A 133 -0.39 -12.30 9.56
C GLN A 133 -0.24 -10.86 9.07
N ALA A 134 -1.13 -10.39 8.19
CA ALA A 134 -1.19 -9.00 7.75
C ALA A 134 -2.64 -8.62 7.46
N VAL A 135 -3.05 -7.39 7.78
CA VAL A 135 -4.37 -6.87 7.40
C VAL A 135 -4.43 -6.66 5.89
N LEU A 136 -3.40 -6.01 5.35
CA LEU A 136 -3.22 -5.77 3.93
C LEU A 136 -1.78 -6.13 3.55
N ARG A 137 -1.64 -6.93 2.50
CA ARG A 137 -0.33 -7.38 2.01
C ARG A 137 -0.33 -7.39 0.49
N SER A 138 0.74 -6.87 -0.09
CA SER A 138 0.96 -6.98 -1.52
C SER A 138 2.39 -7.40 -1.81
N TYR A 139 2.54 -8.44 -2.62
CA TYR A 139 3.80 -8.84 -3.22
C TYR A 139 3.70 -8.78 -4.74
N MET A 140 4.76 -8.30 -5.37
CA MET A 140 4.91 -8.44 -6.81
C MET A 140 5.59 -9.76 -7.12
N ASN A 141 5.04 -10.52 -8.07
CA ASN A 141 5.75 -11.71 -8.56
C ASN A 141 6.95 -11.23 -9.41
N ILE A 142 8.15 -11.45 -8.88
CA ILE A 142 9.39 -10.84 -9.35
C ILE A 142 9.87 -11.55 -10.61
N ALA A 143 9.51 -11.03 -11.78
CA ALA A 143 10.26 -11.27 -13.00
C ALA A 143 10.80 -9.93 -13.52
N GLY A 144 11.91 -9.47 -12.94
CA GLY A 144 12.82 -8.53 -13.59
C GLY A 144 12.34 -7.09 -13.77
N SER A 145 11.54 -6.53 -12.87
CA SER A 145 11.00 -5.17 -13.04
C SER A 145 11.09 -4.32 -11.78
N ASP A 146 11.39 -3.04 -12.00
CA ASP A 146 11.24 -1.91 -11.07
C ASP A 146 9.84 -1.28 -11.14
N ALA A 147 9.01 -1.74 -12.07
CA ALA A 147 7.65 -1.26 -12.25
C ALA A 147 6.70 -2.12 -11.43
N GLY A 148 5.97 -1.50 -10.52
CA GLY A 148 4.96 -2.17 -9.70
C GLY A 148 4.70 -1.38 -8.44
N ALA A 149 3.44 -1.16 -8.06
CA ALA A 149 3.15 -0.25 -6.97
C ALA A 149 2.05 -0.72 -6.04
N MET A 150 2.25 -0.48 -4.75
CA MET A 150 1.22 -0.49 -3.73
C MET A 150 0.98 0.94 -3.30
N VAL A 151 -0.24 1.43 -3.52
CA VAL A 151 -0.65 2.78 -3.21
C VAL A 151 -1.78 2.72 -2.18
N VAL A 152 -1.54 3.22 -0.98
CA VAL A 152 -2.54 3.26 0.09
C VAL A 152 -2.71 4.70 0.53
N ARG A 153 -3.92 5.25 0.33
CA ARG A 153 -4.18 6.67 0.58
C ARG A 153 -5.44 6.91 1.38
N ASN A 154 -5.44 7.95 2.21
CA ASN A 154 -6.65 8.43 2.91
C ASN A 154 -7.41 7.28 3.61
N SER A 155 -6.71 6.29 4.16
CA SER A 155 -7.29 5.06 4.69
C SER A 155 -6.98 4.91 6.18
N ARG A 156 -7.78 4.08 6.86
CA ARG A 156 -7.63 3.83 8.30
C ARG A 156 -7.42 2.34 8.56
N PHE A 157 -6.47 2.00 9.41
CA PHE A 157 -6.25 0.64 9.89
C PHE A 157 -6.21 0.69 11.42
N VAL A 158 -7.32 0.35 12.07
CA VAL A 158 -7.52 0.62 13.49
C VAL A 158 -8.06 -0.59 14.24
N GLY A 159 -7.47 -0.92 15.39
CA GLY A 159 -7.97 -1.99 16.25
C GLY A 159 -7.82 -3.38 15.63
N ASN A 160 -6.76 -3.61 14.85
CA ASN A 160 -6.46 -4.91 14.28
C ASN A 160 -5.46 -5.68 15.16
N THR A 161 -5.52 -7.00 15.10
CA THR A 161 -4.56 -7.90 15.74
C THR A 161 -3.81 -8.67 14.66
N GLY A 162 -2.53 -8.96 14.87
CA GLY A 162 -1.79 -9.73 13.87
C GLY A 162 -0.29 -9.69 14.06
N ARG A 163 0.44 -10.04 13.00
CA ARG A 163 1.89 -9.85 12.96
C ARG A 163 2.25 -8.50 12.37
N GLN A 164 1.56 -8.12 11.29
CA GLN A 164 1.71 -6.86 10.58
C GLN A 164 0.35 -6.22 10.30
N VAL A 165 0.29 -4.91 10.03
CA VAL A 165 -0.93 -4.28 9.50
C VAL A 165 -0.83 -4.15 8.00
N ILE A 166 0.19 -3.45 7.51
CA ILE A 166 0.47 -3.27 6.09
C ILE A 166 1.81 -3.89 5.76
N VAL A 167 1.87 -4.74 4.74
CA VAL A 167 3.11 -5.30 4.20
C VAL A 167 3.23 -4.99 2.72
N ALA A 168 4.31 -4.31 2.36
CA ALA A 168 4.65 -3.97 0.98
C ALA A 168 5.92 -4.70 0.56
N GLY A 169 5.78 -5.74 -0.25
CA GLY A 169 6.88 -6.42 -0.94
C GLY A 169 6.87 -6.09 -2.43
N VAL A 170 6.88 -4.79 -2.74
CA VAL A 170 6.72 -4.26 -4.11
C VAL A 170 7.79 -3.19 -4.39
N PRO A 171 8.16 -2.94 -5.66
CA PRO A 171 9.19 -1.95 -5.98
C PRO A 171 8.82 -0.52 -5.59
N ARG A 172 7.54 -0.16 -5.66
CA ARG A 172 7.04 1.16 -5.30
C ARG A 172 5.99 1.09 -4.19
N LEU A 173 6.28 1.69 -3.04
CA LEU A 173 5.30 1.95 -1.98
C LEU A 173 4.93 3.43 -1.96
N GLU A 174 3.63 3.73 -1.97
CA GLU A 174 3.11 5.04 -1.62
C GLU A 174 2.09 4.90 -0.48
N LEU A 175 2.47 5.35 0.70
CA LEU A 175 1.62 5.42 1.88
C LEU A 175 1.37 6.89 2.20
N VAL A 176 0.17 7.40 1.92
CA VAL A 176 -0.15 8.84 2.00
C VAL A 176 -1.41 9.11 2.80
N ASN A 177 -1.37 10.03 3.77
CA ASN A 177 -2.56 10.49 4.51
C ASN A 177 -3.34 9.35 5.20
N ASN A 178 -2.65 8.35 5.74
CA ASN A 178 -3.32 7.23 6.44
C ASN A 178 -3.25 7.38 7.95
N LEU A 179 -4.22 6.77 8.64
CA LEU A 179 -4.17 6.52 10.08
C LEU A 179 -4.00 5.02 10.33
N ILE A 180 -2.90 4.63 10.95
CA ILE A 180 -2.61 3.25 11.35
C ILE A 180 -2.38 3.25 12.86
N ALA A 181 -3.40 2.88 13.63
CA ALA A 181 -3.37 3.09 15.06
C ALA A 181 -4.07 2.02 15.88
N ASP A 182 -3.71 1.92 17.15
CA ASP A 182 -4.33 1.01 18.12
C ASP A 182 -4.35 -0.46 17.66
N ASN A 183 -3.35 -0.88 16.89
CA ASN A 183 -3.19 -2.27 16.48
C ASN A 183 -2.35 -3.04 17.51
N THR A 184 -2.61 -4.33 17.67
CA THR A 184 -1.87 -5.21 18.59
C THR A 184 -1.08 -6.23 17.80
N LEU A 185 0.25 -6.15 17.88
CA LEU A 185 1.16 -6.89 17.00
C LEU A 185 2.02 -7.89 17.77
N ALA A 186 2.11 -9.12 17.28
CA ALA A 186 2.87 -10.19 17.91
C ALA A 186 3.57 -11.10 16.87
N GLY A 187 4.65 -11.76 17.30
CA GLY A 187 5.42 -12.67 16.48
C GLY A 187 6.75 -12.09 15.94
N PRO A 188 7.45 -12.85 15.08
CA PRO A 188 8.66 -12.38 14.40
C PRO A 188 8.32 -11.32 13.34
N ASP A 189 9.30 -10.50 12.95
CA ASP A 189 9.20 -9.53 11.83
C ASP A 189 7.94 -8.64 11.88
N ARG A 190 7.50 -8.33 13.09
CA ARG A 190 6.29 -7.56 13.38
C ARG A 190 6.55 -6.07 13.19
N ALA A 191 5.61 -5.37 12.57
CA ALA A 191 5.56 -3.91 12.46
C ALA A 191 4.16 -3.48 12.04
N ALA A 192 3.70 -2.28 12.41
CA ALA A 192 2.43 -1.78 11.89
C ALA A 192 2.52 -1.59 10.37
N VAL A 193 3.58 -0.94 9.90
CA VAL A 193 3.92 -0.88 8.48
C VAL A 193 5.27 -1.55 8.28
N LEU A 194 5.30 -2.56 7.40
CA LEU A 194 6.53 -3.21 6.96
C LEU A 194 6.71 -3.01 5.46
N ASP A 195 7.78 -2.32 5.09
CA ASP A 195 8.26 -2.25 3.72
C ASP A 195 9.40 -3.28 3.55
N ASP A 196 9.07 -4.40 2.91
CA ASP A 196 9.88 -5.62 2.81
C ASP A 196 10.29 -5.88 1.36
N TYR A 197 10.82 -4.85 0.70
CA TYR A 197 11.31 -5.01 -0.67
C TYR A 197 12.80 -5.41 -0.69
N LEU A 198 13.03 -6.70 -0.95
CA LEU A 198 14.35 -7.35 -0.90
C LEU A 198 14.99 -7.61 -2.28
N SER A 199 14.44 -7.07 -3.37
CA SER A 199 14.89 -7.36 -4.73
C SER A 199 16.00 -6.41 -5.20
N PRO A 200 16.91 -6.84 -6.10
CA PRO A 200 18.01 -6.01 -6.62
C PRO A 200 17.60 -4.97 -7.67
N PHE A 201 16.33 -4.60 -7.74
CA PHE A 201 15.85 -3.62 -8.72
C PHE A 201 15.62 -2.28 -8.05
N ASN A 202 15.69 -1.22 -8.87
CA ASN A 202 15.42 0.13 -8.41
C ASN A 202 14.04 0.18 -7.78
N SER A 203 13.97 0.82 -6.62
CA SER A 203 12.75 0.86 -5.83
C SER A 203 12.59 2.22 -5.18
N TYR A 204 11.35 2.51 -4.82
CA TYR A 204 10.98 3.79 -4.28
C TYR A 204 9.91 3.64 -3.21
N ALA A 205 10.10 4.28 -2.06
CA ALA A 205 9.08 4.31 -1.01
C ALA A 205 8.79 5.76 -0.62
N VAL A 206 7.52 6.15 -0.67
CA VAL A 206 7.00 7.42 -0.14
C VAL A 206 6.07 7.10 0.99
N ILE A 207 6.45 7.55 2.17
CA ILE A 207 5.64 7.45 3.36
C ILE A 207 5.47 8.89 3.84
N THR A 208 4.33 9.50 3.51
CA THR A 208 4.09 10.91 3.82
C THR A 208 2.73 11.18 4.46
N ASN A 209 2.70 12.14 5.38
CA ASN A 209 1.48 12.62 6.03
C ASN A 209 0.67 11.51 6.75
N ASN A 210 1.33 10.45 7.21
CA ASN A 210 0.64 9.39 7.94
C ASN A 210 0.69 9.65 9.44
N THR A 211 -0.34 9.18 10.13
CA THR A 211 -0.30 9.01 11.59
C THR A 211 -0.23 7.51 11.89
N ILE A 212 0.92 7.05 12.37
CA ILE A 212 1.19 5.67 12.79
C ILE A 212 1.40 5.69 14.30
N ALA A 213 0.37 5.39 15.09
CA ALA A 213 0.40 5.70 16.51
C ALA A 213 -0.23 4.63 17.41
N ASN A 214 0.31 4.48 18.62
CA ASN A 214 -0.22 3.57 19.65
C ASN A 214 -0.38 2.11 19.18
N ASN A 215 0.44 1.66 18.23
CA ASN A 215 0.49 0.25 17.86
C ASN A 215 1.33 -0.52 18.88
N SER A 216 0.75 -1.49 19.56
CA SER A 216 1.44 -2.22 20.64
C SER A 216 2.18 -3.45 20.13
N GLY A 217 3.22 -3.84 20.86
CA GLY A 217 3.97 -5.06 20.62
C GLY A 217 5.07 -4.96 19.58
N ALA A 218 5.03 -4.02 18.63
CA ALA A 218 6.00 -3.91 17.53
C ALA A 218 6.29 -2.46 17.11
N PRO A 219 7.33 -2.23 16.28
CA PRO A 219 7.55 -0.95 15.64
C PRO A 219 6.35 -0.39 14.89
N GLY A 220 6.28 0.94 14.82
CA GLY A 220 5.29 1.63 14.00
C GLY A 220 5.60 1.43 12.51
N LEU A 221 6.81 1.76 12.12
CA LEU A 221 7.31 1.61 10.75
C LEU A 221 8.62 0.82 10.77
N ALA A 222 8.72 -0.22 9.95
CA ALA A 222 9.96 -0.95 9.71
C ALA A 222 10.29 -0.95 8.23
N LEU A 223 11.55 -0.65 7.90
CA LEU A 223 12.08 -0.72 6.54
C LEU A 223 13.13 -1.82 6.43
N SER A 224 12.95 -2.69 5.45
CA SER A 224 13.97 -3.66 5.05
C SER A 224 14.48 -3.37 3.64
N SER A 225 15.77 -3.63 3.44
CA SER A 225 16.39 -3.63 2.12
C SER A 225 17.12 -4.95 1.91
N GLY A 226 16.96 -5.53 0.72
CA GLY A 226 17.70 -6.72 0.34
C GLY A 226 19.20 -6.46 0.29
N LEU A 227 19.99 -7.53 0.47
CA LEU A 227 21.46 -7.47 0.39
C LEU A 227 21.96 -6.96 -0.98
N ASP A 228 21.12 -7.03 -2.01
CA ASP A 228 21.43 -6.61 -3.37
C ASP A 228 20.64 -5.38 -3.83
N ALA A 229 19.98 -4.64 -2.93
CA ALA A 229 19.16 -3.48 -3.30
C ALA A 229 19.95 -2.50 -4.18
N SER A 230 19.47 -2.24 -5.40
CA SER A 230 20.00 -1.20 -6.29
C SER A 230 19.27 0.11 -6.04
N ASP A 231 19.96 1.24 -6.23
CA ASP A 231 19.51 2.65 -6.20
C ASP A 231 18.12 2.92 -5.60
N ARG A 232 17.87 2.46 -4.37
CA ARG A 232 16.57 2.65 -3.70
C ARG A 232 16.54 4.03 -3.10
N ILE A 233 15.46 4.76 -3.36
CA ILE A 233 15.18 6.04 -2.71
C ILE A 233 13.99 5.84 -1.77
N THR A 234 14.14 6.22 -0.51
CA THR A 234 13.05 6.15 0.48
C THR A 234 12.85 7.52 1.11
N GLU A 235 11.65 8.08 0.96
CA GLU A 235 11.22 9.32 1.59
C GLU A 235 10.21 8.99 2.70
N ILE A 236 10.59 9.31 3.95
CA ILE A 236 9.70 9.34 5.10
C ILE A 236 9.60 10.80 5.54
N ALA A 237 8.48 11.45 5.21
CA ALA A 237 8.31 12.88 5.44
C ALA A 237 6.96 13.24 6.06
N ASN A 238 6.91 14.26 6.93
CA ASN A 238 5.66 14.79 7.49
C ASN A 238 4.77 13.76 8.20
N ASN A 239 5.35 12.70 8.76
CA ASN A 239 4.58 11.68 9.50
C ASN A 239 4.58 11.95 11.00
N ILE A 240 3.55 11.48 11.69
CA ILE A 240 3.55 11.28 13.13
C ILE A 240 3.67 9.78 13.37
N ILE A 241 4.81 9.32 13.89
CA ILE A 241 5.08 7.92 14.19
C ILE A 241 5.40 7.81 15.69
N TRP A 242 4.36 7.66 16.53
CA TRP A 242 4.50 7.89 17.98
C TRP A 242 3.75 6.88 18.85
N GLY A 243 4.40 6.48 19.95
CA GLY A 243 3.77 5.65 20.98
C GLY A 243 3.58 4.20 20.55
N ASN A 244 4.31 3.75 19.54
CA ASN A 244 4.30 2.36 19.11
C ASN A 244 5.20 1.51 20.02
N GLY A 245 5.15 0.19 19.86
CA GLY A 245 6.14 -0.71 20.46
C GLY A 245 7.55 -0.31 20.02
N ALA A 246 8.50 -0.29 20.95
CA ALA A 246 9.82 0.25 20.65
C ALA A 246 10.57 -0.58 19.58
N PRO A 247 11.22 0.07 18.59
CA PRO A 247 11.20 1.51 18.29
C PRO A 247 9.98 2.00 17.46
N ASP A 248 9.60 3.27 17.52
CA ASP A 248 8.63 3.84 16.58
C ASP A 248 9.00 3.64 15.10
N ILE A 249 10.28 3.85 14.76
CA ILE A 249 10.84 3.61 13.42
C ILE A 249 11.99 2.59 13.54
N ASP A 250 11.91 1.48 12.83
CA ASP A 250 12.95 0.46 12.75
C ASP A 250 13.69 0.49 11.40
N LEU A 251 14.96 0.90 11.42
CA LEU A 251 15.87 0.91 10.25
C LEU A 251 17.06 -0.03 10.45
N SER A 252 16.98 -0.95 11.42
CA SER A 252 18.09 -1.85 11.76
C SER A 252 18.52 -2.76 10.61
N THR A 253 17.62 -3.06 9.68
CA THR A 253 17.87 -3.86 8.47
C THR A 253 18.09 -3.04 7.21
N LEU A 254 18.12 -1.71 7.32
CA LEU A 254 18.33 -0.83 6.18
C LEU A 254 19.83 -0.70 5.86
N ASP A 255 20.23 -1.01 4.64
CA ASP A 255 21.59 -0.79 4.15
C ASP A 255 21.76 0.67 3.71
N HIS A 256 22.22 1.52 4.63
CA HIS A 256 22.46 2.94 4.37
C HIS A 256 23.54 3.20 3.31
N ALA A 257 24.36 2.22 2.92
CA ALA A 257 25.32 2.39 1.84
C ALA A 257 24.67 2.28 0.45
N LYS A 258 23.49 1.67 0.37
CA LYS A 258 22.77 1.38 -0.89
C LYS A 258 21.42 2.08 -1.01
N VAL A 259 20.83 2.47 0.13
CA VAL A 259 19.52 3.13 0.17
C VAL A 259 19.69 4.60 0.50
N ALA A 260 19.28 5.47 -0.42
CA ALA A 260 19.14 6.89 -0.15
C ALA A 260 17.89 7.12 0.72
N LEU A 261 18.10 7.39 2.01
CA LEU A 261 17.04 7.68 2.95
C LEU A 261 16.89 9.20 3.17
N ILE A 262 15.69 9.70 2.92
CA ILE A 262 15.26 11.05 3.31
C ILE A 262 14.26 10.90 4.44
N LEU A 263 14.72 11.20 5.65
CA LEU A 263 13.90 11.20 6.86
C LEU A 263 13.80 12.65 7.35
N SER A 264 12.68 13.32 7.08
CA SER A 264 12.52 14.77 7.32
C SER A 264 11.14 15.15 7.86
N ALA A 265 11.07 16.20 8.69
CA ALA A 265 9.79 16.76 9.17
C ALA A 265 8.84 15.75 9.85
N ASN A 266 9.37 14.67 10.43
CA ASN A 266 8.56 13.70 11.17
C ASN A 266 8.52 14.02 12.65
N VAL A 267 7.48 13.54 13.33
CA VAL A 267 7.39 13.51 14.79
C VAL A 267 7.40 12.06 15.26
N TYR A 268 8.41 11.68 16.04
CA TYR A 268 8.53 10.31 16.54
C TYR A 268 9.18 10.23 17.92
N GLY A 269 9.04 9.10 18.61
CA GLY A 269 9.65 8.87 19.93
C GLY A 269 11.04 8.25 19.84
N SER A 270 11.21 7.22 19.01
CA SER A 270 12.50 6.54 18.87
C SER A 270 12.73 5.96 17.49
N VAL A 271 13.98 5.94 17.04
CA VAL A 271 14.41 5.34 15.77
C VAL A 271 15.60 4.43 16.01
N SER A 272 15.59 3.21 15.44
CA SER A 272 16.78 2.36 15.39
C SER A 272 17.63 2.70 14.17
N ASN A 273 18.95 2.63 14.31
CA ASN A 273 19.91 2.85 13.22
C ASN A 273 19.54 4.03 12.29
N PRO A 274 19.35 5.25 12.80
CA PRO A 274 18.76 6.35 12.02
C PRO A 274 19.55 6.77 10.77
N GLY A 275 20.81 6.35 10.64
CA GLY A 275 21.75 7.02 9.75
C GLY A 275 21.85 8.53 10.08
N PRO A 276 22.27 9.36 9.11
CA PRO A 276 22.25 10.81 9.24
C PRO A 276 20.81 11.35 9.30
N LEU A 277 20.46 12.06 10.37
CA LEU A 277 19.13 12.65 10.54
C LEU A 277 19.08 14.10 10.04
N ALA A 278 18.03 14.45 9.30
CA ALA A 278 17.71 15.85 9.01
C ALA A 278 17.26 16.58 10.28
N THR A 279 17.59 17.86 10.39
CA THR A 279 17.27 18.73 11.54
C THR A 279 15.79 19.05 11.72
N LEU A 280 14.96 18.73 10.71
CA LEU A 280 13.52 19.01 10.72
C LEU A 280 12.69 17.99 11.50
N ASN A 281 13.27 16.86 11.92
CA ASN A 281 12.54 15.87 12.71
C ASN A 281 12.41 16.31 14.18
N LEU A 282 11.25 16.04 14.77
CA LEU A 282 10.95 16.35 16.17
C LEU A 282 10.86 15.06 16.99
N ILE A 283 11.71 14.95 18.01
CA ILE A 283 11.68 13.82 18.95
C ILE A 283 10.90 14.25 20.20
N THR A 284 9.57 14.30 20.08
CA THR A 284 8.71 14.86 21.13
C THR A 284 7.27 14.36 20.98
N ASN A 285 6.52 14.41 22.09
CA ASN A 285 5.13 14.00 22.10
C ASN A 285 4.29 14.88 21.15
N PRO A 286 3.52 14.30 20.20
CA PRO A 286 2.69 15.06 19.27
C PRO A 286 1.50 15.74 19.95
N LEU A 287 1.16 15.40 21.20
CA LEU A 287 0.04 15.98 21.95
C LEU A 287 -1.30 15.84 21.22
N PHE A 288 -1.71 14.58 20.98
CA PHE A 288 -3.04 14.27 20.46
C PHE A 288 -4.14 14.76 21.42
N VAL A 289 -5.30 15.14 20.86
CA VAL A 289 -6.46 15.62 21.64
C VAL A 289 -6.98 14.54 22.59
N ASN A 290 -7.22 13.31 22.10
CA ASN A 290 -7.65 12.18 22.92
C ASN A 290 -7.39 10.84 22.21
N ALA A 291 -6.12 10.44 22.13
CA ALA A 291 -5.73 9.23 21.43
C ALA A 291 -6.37 7.96 22.05
N GLY A 292 -6.58 7.93 23.38
CA GLY A 292 -7.24 6.81 24.06
C GLY A 292 -8.72 6.61 23.67
N ALA A 293 -9.35 7.61 23.06
CA ALA A 293 -10.69 7.52 22.46
C ALA A 293 -10.64 7.44 20.92
N GLY A 294 -9.47 7.17 20.33
CA GLY A 294 -9.28 7.12 18.88
C GLY A 294 -9.23 8.48 18.19
N ASN A 295 -9.12 9.58 18.94
CA ASN A 295 -8.98 10.93 18.37
C ASN A 295 -7.51 11.35 18.30
N TYR A 296 -6.93 11.12 17.12
CA TYR A 296 -5.55 11.45 16.76
C TYR A 296 -5.38 12.85 16.17
N ALA A 297 -6.39 13.73 16.28
CA ALA A 297 -6.19 15.13 15.95
C ALA A 297 -5.12 15.75 16.87
N LEU A 298 -4.31 16.64 16.32
CA LEU A 298 -3.33 17.41 17.09
C LEU A 298 -4.03 18.45 17.97
N SER A 299 -3.59 18.57 19.22
CA SER A 299 -4.01 19.69 20.06
C SER A 299 -3.42 21.01 19.55
N ALA A 300 -4.05 22.14 19.91
CA ALA A 300 -3.59 23.47 19.50
C ALA A 300 -2.17 23.83 20.00
N VAL A 301 -1.67 23.13 21.03
CA VAL A 301 -0.33 23.32 21.60
C VAL A 301 0.68 22.29 21.08
N SER A 302 0.27 21.45 20.13
CA SER A 302 1.15 20.43 19.56
C SER A 302 2.40 21.05 18.94
N PRO A 303 3.59 20.49 19.19
CA PRO A 303 4.80 20.89 18.48
C PRO A 303 4.73 20.56 16.99
N ALA A 304 3.92 19.55 16.62
CA ALA A 304 3.69 19.14 15.24
C ALA A 304 2.75 20.10 14.48
N ALA A 305 1.92 20.88 15.17
CA ALA A 305 0.98 21.80 14.53
C ALA A 305 1.64 23.03 13.88
N LYS A 306 2.94 23.25 14.12
CA LYS A 306 3.69 24.42 13.65
C LYS A 306 4.78 24.09 12.61
N SER A 307 4.87 22.84 12.15
CA SER A 307 5.86 22.46 11.15
C SER A 307 5.50 23.04 9.77
N THR A 308 6.46 23.70 9.13
CA THR A 308 6.31 24.24 7.77
C THR A 308 6.24 23.11 6.74
N PRO A 309 5.44 23.23 5.66
CA PRO A 309 5.42 22.27 4.57
C PRO A 309 6.83 22.12 3.98
N SER A 310 7.30 20.89 3.80
CA SER A 310 8.55 20.58 3.11
C SER A 310 8.27 20.11 1.68
N PRO A 311 9.08 20.49 0.68
CA PRO A 311 8.92 20.00 -0.68
C PRO A 311 9.18 18.48 -0.73
N HIS A 312 8.22 17.73 -1.28
CA HIS A 312 8.31 16.29 -1.50
C HIS A 312 9.00 15.97 -2.84
N LEU A 313 9.81 14.91 -2.91
CA LEU A 313 10.40 14.45 -4.19
C LEU A 313 9.31 14.02 -5.18
N SER A 314 8.17 13.58 -4.67
CA SER A 314 7.03 13.10 -5.46
C SER A 314 6.13 14.20 -6.04
N GLY A 315 6.35 15.47 -5.69
CA GLY A 315 5.45 16.57 -6.08
C GLY A 315 4.03 16.45 -5.53
N LEU A 316 3.79 15.52 -4.60
CA LEU A 316 2.52 15.37 -3.91
C LEU A 316 2.35 16.53 -2.92
N PRO A 317 1.17 17.19 -2.87
CA PRO A 317 0.91 18.20 -1.87
C PRO A 317 0.92 17.58 -0.46
N SER A 318 1.48 18.33 0.48
CA SER A 318 1.34 18.13 1.93
C SER A 318 -0.12 18.20 2.36
#